data_AF-A0A6G2DDZ8-F1
#
_entry.id   AF-A0A6G2DDZ8-F1
#
_cell.length_a   1.000
_cell.length_b   1.000
_cell.length_c   1.000
_cell.angle_alpha   90.00
_cell.angle_beta   90.00
_cell.angle_gamma   90.00
#
_symmetry.space_group_name_H-M   'P 1'
#
loop_
_entity.id
_entity.type
_entity.pdbx_description
1 polymer ?
#
loop_
_entity_poly.entity_id
_entity_poly.type
_entity_poly.pdbx_seq_one_letter_code
_entity_poly.pdbx_strand_id
1 'polypeptide(L)' 'PNRYPIGSNVVINSEDDSVYIDGISKVSEVVDGSHWPVIPPGKSQLELYFSRFVKKKPTVTIEFEERWL' A
#
# COMPACT_ATOMS: atom_id res chain seq x y z
N PRO A 1 -13.22 15.19 5.76
CA PRO A 1 -13.39 14.65 4.39
C PRO A 1 -12.97 13.18 4.33
N ASN A 2 -13.56 12.33 3.47
CA ASN A 2 -13.10 10.96 3.26
C ASN A 2 -11.78 11.00 2.47
N ARG A 3 -10.70 10.50 3.08
CA ARG A 3 -9.34 10.55 2.51
C ARG A 3 -9.23 9.74 1.22
N TYR A 4 -9.92 8.60 1.13
CA TYR A 4 -9.98 7.76 -0.06
C TYR A 4 -11.45 7.57 -0.49
N PRO A 5 -11.94 8.37 -1.46
CA PRO A 5 -13.30 8.20 -1.98
C PRO A 5 -13.49 6.85 -2.68
N ILE A 6 -14.76 6.45 -2.84
CA ILE A 6 -15.09 5.21 -3.55
C ILE A 6 -14.59 5.31 -5.00
N GLY A 7 -13.87 4.28 -5.43
CA GLY A 7 -13.30 4.22 -6.78
C GLY A 7 -11.85 4.69 -6.87
N SER A 8 -11.28 5.24 -5.80
CA SER A 8 -9.86 5.60 -5.78
C SER A 8 -8.97 4.37 -5.91
N ASN A 9 -7.87 4.54 -6.65
CA ASN A 9 -6.77 3.60 -6.75
C ASN A 9 -5.58 4.09 -5.91
N VAL A 10 -5.11 3.27 -4.98
CA VAL A 10 -3.94 3.57 -4.14
C VAL A 10 -2.83 2.60 -4.50
N VAL A 11 -1.68 3.13 -4.87
CA VAL A 11 -0.47 2.36 -5.17
C VAL A 11 0.59 2.73 -4.14
N ILE A 12 1.11 1.72 -3.45
CA ILE A 12 2.24 1.83 -2.53
C ILE A 12 3.37 1.07 -3.18
N ASN A 13 4.46 1.76 -3.50
CA ASN A 13 5.60 1.17 -4.19
C ASN A 13 6.83 1.22 -3.27
N SER A 14 7.26 0.04 -2.81
CA SER A 14 8.47 -0.12 -2.00
C SER A 14 9.76 -0.08 -2.82
N GLU A 15 9.69 -0.12 -4.16
CA GLU A 15 10.88 -0.06 -5.02
C GLU A 15 11.48 1.35 -5.08
N ASP A 16 10.62 2.37 -5.06
CA ASP A 16 10.98 3.79 -5.21
C ASP A 16 10.44 4.67 -4.07
N ASP A 17 10.03 4.06 -2.96
CA ASP A 17 9.55 4.72 -1.75
C ASP A 17 8.42 5.74 -2.01
N SER A 18 7.44 5.35 -2.83
CA SER A 18 6.38 6.25 -3.28
C SER A 18 4.96 5.76 -2.99
N VAL A 19 4.06 6.73 -2.84
CA VAL A 19 2.62 6.49 -2.72
C VAL A 19 1.91 7.34 -3.77
N TYR A 20 1.00 6.72 -4.51
CA TYR A 20 0.13 7.39 -5.47
C TYR A 20 -1.34 7.17 -5.10
N ILE A 21 -2.13 8.23 -5.26
CA ILE A 21 -3.59 8.15 -5.24
C ILE A 21 -4.08 8.64 -6.59
N ASP A 22 -4.80 7.79 -7.32
CA ASP A 22 -5.34 8.10 -8.64
C ASP A 22 -4.26 8.59 -9.62
N GLY A 23 -3.06 8.00 -9.54
CA GLY A 23 -1.89 8.34 -10.38
C GLY A 23 -1.14 9.60 -9.95
N ILE A 24 -1.58 10.29 -8.90
CA ILE A 24 -0.93 11.51 -8.39
C ILE A 24 -0.07 11.14 -7.18
N SER A 25 1.19 11.57 -7.17
CA SER A 25 2.09 11.35 -6.04
C SER A 25 1.57 12.03 -4.77
N LYS A 26 1.59 11.31 -3.65
CA LYS A 26 1.04 11.74 -2.35
C LYS A 26 1.99 11.37 -1.21
N VAL A 27 3.18 11.97 -1.19
CA VAL A 27 4.17 11.79 -0.12
C VAL A 27 3.63 12.07 1.29
N SER A 28 2.61 12.93 1.41
CA SER A 28 1.92 13.21 2.68
C SER A 28 1.16 12.02 3.28
N GLU A 29 1.02 10.92 2.54
CA GLU A 29 0.46 9.66 3.03
C GLU A 29 1.52 8.79 3.75
N VAL A 30 2.81 9.07 3.55
CA VAL A 30 3.90 8.41 4.27
C VAL A 30 4.03 9.05 5.65
N VAL A 31 3.89 8.25 6.70
CA VAL A 31 3.97 8.70 8.09
C VAL A 31 5.40 8.51 8.59
N ASP A 32 5.89 9.47 9.37
CA ASP A 32 7.21 9.37 9.98
C ASP A 32 7.33 8.12 10.88
N GLY A 33 8.45 7.40 10.77
CA GLY A 33 8.69 6.11 11.42
C GLY A 33 8.04 4.89 10.74
N SER A 34 7.33 5.08 9.63
CA SER A 34 6.91 3.95 8.77
C SER A 34 8.10 3.37 8.01
N HIS A 35 8.09 2.05 7.82
CA HIS A 35 9.11 1.34 7.06
C HIS A 35 8.49 0.75 5.80
N TRP A 36 9.23 0.78 4.69
CA TRP A 36 8.83 0.12 3.45
C TRP A 36 8.87 -1.40 3.63
N PRO A 37 7.78 -2.12 3.31
CA PRO A 37 7.75 -3.58 3.45
C PRO A 37 8.83 -4.24 2.59
N VAL A 38 9.64 -5.09 3.23
CA VAL A 38 10.58 -6.00 2.57
C VAL A 38 10.13 -7.43 2.86
N ILE A 39 9.97 -8.25 1.82
CA ILE A 39 9.53 -9.63 1.95
C ILE A 39 10.77 -10.53 2.10
N PRO A 40 11.04 -11.12 3.27
CA PRO A 40 12.17 -12.03 3.44
C PRO A 40 11.95 -13.35 2.69
N PRO A 41 13.03 -14.09 2.38
CA PRO A 41 12.93 -15.45 1.86
C PRO A 41 12.08 -16.34 2.77
N GLY A 42 11.33 -17.26 2.16
CA GLY A 42 10.44 -18.17 2.86
C GLY A 42 9.00 -17.68 2.91
N LYS A 43 8.31 -17.91 4.04
CA LYS A 43 6.87 -17.63 4.18
C LYS A 43 6.64 -16.35 4.97
N SER A 44 5.97 -15.40 4.33
CA SER A 44 5.52 -14.15 4.95
C SER A 44 3.99 -14.09 5.02
N GLN A 45 3.47 -13.29 5.95
CA GLN A 45 2.04 -12.99 6.08
C GLN A 45 1.85 -11.47 6.03
N LEU A 46 0.96 -11.02 5.15
CA LEU A 46 0.54 -9.61 5.08
C LEU A 46 -0.84 -9.46 5.72
N GLU A 47 -0.96 -8.50 6.63
CA GLU A 47 -2.22 -8.14 7.27
C GLU A 47 -2.64 -6.74 6.86
N LEU A 48 -3.89 -6.60 6.42
CA LEU A 48 -4.45 -5.34 5.95
C LEU A 48 -5.69 -5.00 6.76
N TYR A 49 -5.66 -3.81 7.36
CA TYR A 49 -6.72 -3.32 8.23
C TYR A 49 -7.49 -2.22 7.51
N PHE A 50 -8.81 -2.37 7.43
CA PHE A 50 -9.69 -1.39 6.83
C PHE A 50 -10.58 -0.74 7.88
N SER A 51 -10.90 0.54 7.66
CA SER A 51 -11.82 1.27 8.53
C SER A 51 -13.17 0.54 8.65
N ARG A 52 -13.70 0.47 9.87
CA ARG A 52 -15.04 -0.11 10.14
C ARG A 52 -16.19 0.59 9.40
N PHE A 53 -15.92 1.79 8.86
CA PHE A 53 -16.91 2.60 8.14
C PHE A 53 -16.97 2.29 6.63
N VAL A 54 -16.09 1.41 6.10
CA VAL A 54 -16.15 1.03 4.69
C VAL A 54 -17.36 0.15 4.42
N LYS A 55 -18.18 0.52 3.43
CA LYS A 55 -19.34 -0.28 2.99
C LYS A 55 -18.93 -1.46 2.09
N LYS A 56 -17.84 -1.28 1.34
CA LYS A 56 -17.27 -2.28 0.44
C LYS A 56 -15.77 -2.30 0.68
N LYS A 57 -15.22 -3.49 0.96
CA LYS A 57 -13.77 -3.66 1.09
C LYS A 57 -13.11 -3.42 -0.27
N PRO A 58 -11.90 -2.82 -0.31
CA PRO A 58 -11.16 -2.69 -1.56
C PRO A 58 -10.69 -4.06 -2.05
N THR A 59 -10.45 -4.15 -3.35
CA THR A 59 -9.66 -5.24 -3.92
C THR A 59 -8.20 -4.91 -3.69
N VAL A 60 -7.40 -5.91 -3.30
CA VAL A 60 -5.97 -5.75 -3.07
C VAL A 60 -5.23 -6.68 -4.00
N THR A 61 -4.25 -6.12 -4.70
CA THR A 61 -3.28 -6.86 -5.52
C THR A 61 -1.89 -6.60 -4.94
N ILE A 62 -1.06 -7.63 -4.89
CA ILE A 62 0.33 -7.54 -4.44
C ILE A 62 1.17 -8.04 -5.59
N GLU A 63 2.13 -7.22 -6.01
CA GLU A 63 3.13 -7.56 -7.02
C GLU A 63 4.49 -7.43 -6.35
N PHE A 64 5.32 -8.47 -6.48
CA PHE A 64 6.67 -8.49 -5.94
C PHE A 64 7.55 -9.37 -6.82
N GLU A 65 8.84 -9.12 -6.78
CA GLU A 65 9.85 -9.90 -7.49
C GLU A 65 10.88 -10.48 -6.51
N GLU A 66 11.37 -11.68 -6.82
CA GLU A 66 12.46 -12.29 -6.06
C GLU A 66 13.78 -11.63 -6.46
N ARG A 67 14.55 -11.16 -5.48
CA ARG A 67 15.88 -10.60 -5.71
C ARG A 67 16.95 -11.60 -5.30
N TRP A 68 17.92 -11.82 -6.20
CA TRP A 68 19.13 -12.61 -5.93
C TRP A 68 20.38 -11.74 -6.04
N LEU A 69 21.43 -12.11 -5.30
CA LEU A 69 22.80 -11.59 -5.44
C LEU A 69 23.67 -12.65 -6.12
#